data_AF-A0A955WK22-F1
#
_entry.id   AF-A0A955WK22-F1
#
_cell.length_a   1.000
_cell.length_b   1.000
_cell.length_c   1.000
_cell.angle_alpha   90.00
_cell.angle_beta   90.00
_cell.angle_gamma   90.00
#
_symmetry.space_group_name_H-M   'P 1'
#
loop_
_entity.id
_entity.type
_entity.pdbx_description
1 polymer ?
#
loop_
_entity_poly.entity_id
_entity_poly.type
_entity_poly.pdbx_seq_one_letter_code
_entity_poly.pdbx_strand_id
1 'polypeptide(L)'
;MMRTAALLLVALALPARAEKPAAELTRYEQEVTAYEARDEARQATHEIGTLRAWLGEARAYQNQEAQKPLARTLERIRVQARLIDALLLRAAAEGEARKLSAEADAKERAATDARNAAFELEQRLASLESQARQEAPK
;
A
#
# COMPACT_ATOMS: atom_id res chain seq x y z
N MET A 1 -25.71 43.35 -20.12
CA MET A 1 -26.02 42.07 -20.81
C MET A 1 -25.12 40.98 -20.25
N MET A 2 -25.62 39.73 -20.16
CA MET A 2 -25.13 38.53 -19.45
C MET A 2 -25.54 38.47 -17.97
N ARG A 3 -26.73 37.97 -17.60
CA ARG A 3 -27.26 36.57 -17.56
C ARG A 3 -26.46 35.67 -16.61
N THR A 4 -26.97 35.43 -15.38
CA THR A 4 -27.57 34.13 -14.90
C THR A 4 -26.60 32.95 -14.98
N ALA A 5 -26.37 32.11 -13.95
CA ALA A 5 -27.30 31.57 -12.98
C ALA A 5 -26.55 30.96 -11.78
N ALA A 6 -27.25 30.91 -10.65
CA ALA A 6 -26.96 30.03 -9.51
C ALA A 6 -26.99 28.55 -9.92
N LEU A 7 -26.21 27.71 -9.23
CA LEU A 7 -26.75 26.49 -8.60
C LEU A 7 -25.70 25.81 -7.72
N LEU A 8 -26.00 25.87 -6.41
CA LEU A 8 -25.70 24.87 -5.40
C LEU A 8 -25.61 23.44 -5.96
N LEU A 9 -24.59 22.71 -5.54
CA LEU A 9 -24.70 21.27 -5.30
C LEU A 9 -23.92 20.94 -4.03
N VAL A 10 -24.60 21.15 -2.90
CA VAL A 10 -24.38 20.37 -1.69
C VAL A 10 -24.60 18.92 -2.09
N ALA A 11 -23.53 18.14 -2.16
CA ALA A 11 -23.61 16.69 -2.25
C ALA A 11 -24.22 16.20 -0.93
N LEU A 12 -25.55 16.16 -0.91
CA LEU A 12 -26.35 15.48 0.10
C LEU A 12 -25.79 14.08 0.28
N ALA A 13 -25.51 13.75 1.55
CA ALA A 13 -25.30 12.40 2.01
C ALA A 13 -26.43 11.51 1.47
N LEU A 14 -26.15 10.78 0.40
CA LEU A 14 -26.99 9.66 0.00
C LEU A 14 -27.01 8.69 1.18
N PRO A 15 -28.17 8.27 1.70
CA PRO A 15 -28.21 7.10 2.55
C PRO A 15 -27.64 5.95 1.70
N ALA A 16 -26.51 5.39 2.13
CA ALA A 16 -25.98 4.19 1.53
C ALA A 16 -27.12 3.18 1.47
N ARG A 17 -27.60 2.89 0.26
CA ARG A 17 -28.69 1.95 0.02
C ARG A 17 -28.25 0.65 0.68
N ALA A 18 -28.88 0.28 1.79
CA ALA A 18 -28.49 -0.90 2.54
C ALA A 18 -28.49 -2.09 1.59
N GLU A 19 -27.31 -2.61 1.30
CA GLU A 19 -27.14 -3.74 0.40
C GLU A 19 -27.89 -4.93 1.03
N LYS A 20 -28.56 -5.75 0.21
CA LYS A 20 -29.27 -6.90 0.76
C LYS A 20 -28.24 -7.81 1.44
N PRO A 21 -28.51 -8.36 2.64
CA PRO A 21 -27.56 -9.22 3.36
C PRO A 21 -26.93 -10.33 2.50
N ALA A 22 -27.71 -10.91 1.59
CA ALA A 22 -27.22 -11.93 0.64
C ALA A 22 -26.11 -11.42 -0.29
N ALA A 23 -26.29 -10.23 -0.87
CA ALA A 23 -25.35 -9.63 -1.80
C ALA A 23 -24.08 -9.19 -1.08
N GLU A 24 -24.23 -8.64 0.12
CA GLU A 24 -23.10 -8.24 0.98
C GLU A 24 -22.24 -9.45 1.38
N LEU A 25 -22.86 -10.57 1.77
CA LEU A 25 -22.11 -11.81 2.07
C LEU A 25 -21.35 -12.33 0.84
N THR A 26 -22.00 -12.33 -0.33
CA THR A 26 -21.34 -12.75 -1.58
C THR A 26 -20.18 -11.84 -1.96
N ARG A 27 -20.31 -10.53 -1.74
CA ARG A 27 -19.21 -9.59 -1.92
C ARG A 27 -18.04 -9.93 -0.99
N TYR A 28 -18.29 -10.15 0.30
CA TYR A 28 -17.22 -10.47 1.25
C TYR A 28 -16.58 -11.84 0.98
N GLU A 29 -17.32 -12.81 0.46
CA GLU A 29 -16.77 -14.09 -0.01
C GLU A 29 -15.76 -13.89 -1.15
N GLN A 30 -16.05 -12.97 -2.09
CA GLN A 30 -15.13 -12.60 -3.16
C GLN A 30 -13.92 -11.81 -2.63
N GLU A 31 -14.14 -10.90 -1.67
CA GLU A 31 -13.07 -10.12 -1.04
C GLU A 31 -12.07 -11.03 -0.30
N VAL A 32 -12.52 -12.12 0.33
CA VAL A 32 -11.62 -13.11 0.95
C VAL A 32 -10.60 -13.65 -0.07
N THR A 33 -11.05 -14.03 -1.27
CA THR A 33 -10.14 -14.50 -2.33
C THR A 33 -9.16 -13.41 -2.76
N ALA A 34 -9.63 -12.16 -2.87
CA ALA A 34 -8.77 -11.02 -3.18
C ALA A 34 -7.75 -10.73 -2.06
N TYR A 35 -8.13 -10.90 -0.79
CA TYR A 35 -7.23 -10.73 0.34
C TYR A 35 -6.13 -11.78 0.35
N GLU A 36 -6.47 -13.05 0.09
CA GLU A 36 -5.47 -14.12 -0.01
C GLU A 36 -4.47 -13.89 -1.13
N ALA A 37 -4.93 -13.39 -2.28
CA ALA A 37 -4.04 -13.06 -3.39
C ALA A 37 -3.08 -11.92 -3.06
N ARG A 38 -3.48 -10.98 -2.18
CA ARG A 38 -2.67 -9.84 -1.74
C ARG A 38 -1.76 -10.16 -0.55
N ASP A 39 -2.06 -11.19 0.23
CA ASP A 39 -1.36 -11.55 1.47
C ASP A 39 -0.09 -12.39 1.22
N GLU A 40 0.77 -11.96 0.30
CA GLU A 40 1.99 -12.69 -0.09
C GLU A 40 2.92 -12.97 1.11
N ALA A 41 3.03 -12.00 2.02
CA ALA A 41 3.87 -12.08 3.22
C ALA A 41 3.15 -12.70 4.43
N ARG A 42 1.92 -13.20 4.26
CA ARG A 42 1.11 -13.83 5.33
C ARG A 42 0.90 -12.93 6.56
N GLN A 43 0.76 -11.63 6.35
CA GLN A 43 0.56 -10.65 7.42
C GLN A 43 -0.89 -10.55 7.89
N ALA A 44 -1.86 -10.94 7.07
CA ALA A 44 -3.29 -10.90 7.40
C ALA A 44 -3.95 -12.29 7.45
N THR A 45 -3.14 -13.36 7.41
CA THR A 45 -3.64 -14.73 7.27
C THR A 45 -4.59 -15.14 8.41
N HIS A 46 -4.29 -14.73 9.64
CA HIS A 46 -5.15 -15.03 10.78
C HIS A 46 -6.50 -14.33 10.65
N GLU A 47 -6.48 -13.05 10.31
CA GLU A 47 -7.62 -12.16 10.15
C GLU A 47 -8.53 -12.60 9.01
N ILE A 48 -7.95 -13.05 7.89
CA ILE A 48 -8.68 -13.66 6.78
C ILE A 48 -9.38 -14.95 7.23
N GLY A 49 -8.72 -15.77 8.06
CA GLY A 49 -9.31 -16.96 8.68
C GLY A 49 -10.51 -16.61 9.57
N THR A 50 -10.39 -15.57 10.39
CA THR A 50 -11.51 -15.06 11.22
C THR A 50 -12.67 -14.56 10.37
N LEU A 51 -12.39 -13.81 9.29
CA LEU A 51 -13.41 -13.32 8.37
C LEU A 51 -14.21 -14.48 7.75
N ARG A 52 -13.52 -15.55 7.31
CA ARG A 52 -14.18 -16.77 6.79
C ARG A 52 -15.09 -17.43 7.80
N ALA A 53 -14.64 -17.57 9.05
CA ALA A 53 -15.45 -18.18 10.10
C ALA A 53 -16.75 -17.38 10.31
N TRP A 54 -16.67 -16.04 10.39
CA TRP A 54 -17.84 -15.20 10.55
C TRP A 54 -18.74 -15.16 9.31
N LEU A 55 -18.19 -15.28 8.10
CA LEU A 55 -19.00 -15.46 6.89
C LEU A 55 -19.82 -16.76 6.95
N GLY A 56 -19.22 -17.85 7.42
CA GLY A 56 -19.93 -19.11 7.67
C GLY A 56 -21.06 -18.96 8.70
N GLU A 57 -20.78 -18.29 9.83
CA GLU A 57 -21.81 -17.98 10.84
C GLU A 57 -22.95 -17.13 10.26
N ALA A 58 -22.62 -16.09 9.49
CA ALA A 58 -23.61 -15.20 8.89
C ALA A 58 -24.49 -15.94 7.87
N ARG A 59 -23.92 -16.84 7.06
CA ARG A 59 -24.68 -17.71 6.16
C ARG A 59 -25.64 -18.63 6.94
N ALA A 60 -25.21 -19.18 8.06
CA ALA A 60 -26.08 -19.98 8.92
C ALA A 60 -27.25 -19.14 9.47
N TYR A 61 -27.00 -17.92 9.96
CA TYR A 61 -28.08 -17.04 10.42
C TYR A 61 -29.00 -16.59 9.30
N GLN A 62 -28.48 -16.36 8.09
CA GLN A 62 -29.29 -16.07 6.92
C GLN A 62 -30.26 -17.20 6.61
N ASN A 63 -29.79 -18.44 6.62
CA ASN A 63 -30.60 -19.62 6.34
C ASN A 63 -31.63 -19.92 7.44
N GLN A 64 -31.35 -19.51 8.68
CA GLN A 64 -32.27 -19.62 9.83
C GLN A 64 -33.22 -18.41 9.94
N GLU A 65 -33.16 -17.46 9.00
CA GLU A 65 -33.90 -16.19 9.04
C GLU A 65 -33.69 -15.38 10.34
N ALA A 66 -32.55 -15.60 11.00
CA ALA A 66 -32.21 -14.99 12.27
C ALA A 66 -31.64 -13.56 12.06
N GLN A 67 -32.53 -12.60 11.81
CA GLN A 67 -32.15 -11.25 11.35
C GLN A 67 -31.23 -10.48 12.31
N LYS A 68 -31.51 -10.51 13.62
CA LYS A 68 -30.71 -9.79 14.63
C LYS A 68 -29.27 -10.32 14.71
N PRO A 69 -29.02 -11.63 14.91
CA PRO A 69 -27.64 -12.14 14.92
C PRO A 69 -26.97 -11.98 13.56
N LEU A 70 -27.69 -12.14 12.44
CA LEU A 70 -27.15 -11.85 11.10
C LEU A 70 -26.61 -10.42 10.99
N ALA A 71 -27.42 -9.42 11.38
CA ALA A 71 -27.00 -8.02 11.32
C ALA A 71 -25.75 -7.77 12.18
N ARG A 72 -25.70 -8.34 13.39
CA ARG A 72 -24.53 -8.20 14.28
C ARG A 72 -23.28 -8.85 13.68
N THR A 73 -23.40 -10.03 13.08
CA THR A 73 -22.26 -10.72 12.44
C THR A 73 -21.81 -9.98 11.19
N LEU A 74 -22.71 -9.39 10.40
CA LEU A 74 -22.35 -8.52 9.28
C LEU A 74 -21.53 -7.30 9.71
N GLU A 75 -21.87 -6.64 10.82
CA GLU A 75 -21.02 -5.56 11.33
C GLU A 75 -19.61 -6.04 11.70
N ARG A 76 -19.50 -7.24 12.30
CA ARG A 76 -18.20 -7.84 12.63
C ARG A 76 -17.39 -8.13 11.35
N ILE A 77 -18.04 -8.69 10.33
CA ILE A 77 -17.44 -8.93 8.99
C ILE A 77 -16.92 -7.62 8.39
N ARG A 78 -17.70 -6.54 8.39
CA ARG A 78 -17.29 -5.23 7.88
C ARG A 78 -16.05 -4.68 8.59
N VAL A 79 -16.05 -4.76 9.91
CA VAL A 79 -14.91 -4.29 10.72
C VAL A 79 -13.68 -5.14 10.45
N GLN A 80 -13.82 -6.45 10.35
CA GLN A 80 -12.73 -7.37 10.06
C GLN A 80 -12.13 -7.14 8.67
N ALA A 81 -12.97 -6.93 7.65
CA ALA A 81 -12.52 -6.61 6.30
C ALA A 81 -11.69 -5.32 6.27
N ARG A 82 -12.14 -4.27 6.97
CA ARG A 82 -11.37 -3.01 7.11
C ARG A 82 -10.03 -3.22 7.81
N LEU A 83 -9.97 -4.10 8.82
CA LEU A 83 -8.71 -4.46 9.48
C LEU A 83 -7.75 -5.16 8.51
N ILE A 84 -8.24 -6.14 7.74
CA ILE A 84 -7.44 -6.84 6.73
C ILE A 84 -6.90 -5.85 5.70
N ASP A 85 -7.73 -4.95 5.18
CA ASP A 85 -7.28 -3.93 4.24
C ASP A 85 -6.18 -3.03 4.82
N ALA A 86 -6.33 -2.62 6.08
CA ALA A 86 -5.31 -1.81 6.75
C ALA A 86 -3.98 -2.57 6.93
N LEU A 87 -4.04 -3.86 7.29
CA LEU A 87 -2.86 -4.71 7.42
C LEU A 87 -2.15 -4.89 6.08
N LEU A 88 -2.89 -5.19 5.02
CA LEU A 88 -2.32 -5.36 3.68
C LEU A 88 -1.76 -4.05 3.11
N LEU A 89 -2.43 -2.91 3.36
CA LEU A 89 -1.91 -1.60 2.96
C LEU A 89 -0.60 -1.27 3.69
N ARG A 90 -0.56 -1.55 5.00
CA ARG A 90 0.66 -1.40 5.80
C ARG A 90 1.78 -2.29 5.27
N ALA A 91 1.50 -3.56 4.97
CA ALA A 91 2.44 -4.51 4.40
C ALA A 91 3.09 -3.97 3.12
N ALA A 92 2.25 -3.47 2.20
CA ALA A 92 2.69 -2.91 0.93
C ALA A 92 3.55 -1.66 1.14
N ALA A 93 3.15 -0.76 2.05
CA ALA A 93 3.90 0.44 2.37
C ALA A 93 5.28 0.12 3.00
N GLU A 94 5.34 -0.84 3.92
CA GLU A 94 6.60 -1.32 4.50
C GLU A 94 7.52 -1.94 3.44
N GLY A 95 6.96 -2.72 2.51
CA GLY A 95 7.70 -3.28 1.38
C GLY A 95 8.32 -2.20 0.49
N GLU A 96 7.54 -1.18 0.14
CA GLU A 96 8.01 -0.06 -0.69
C GLU A 96 9.06 0.79 0.02
N ALA A 97 8.86 1.07 1.31
CA ALA A 97 9.84 1.80 2.12
C ALA A 97 11.20 1.09 2.16
N ARG A 98 11.21 -0.26 2.28
CA ARG A 98 12.44 -1.05 2.25
C ARG A 98 13.14 -0.98 0.89
N LYS A 99 12.41 -1.01 -0.23
CA LYS A 99 12.99 -0.87 -1.56
C LYS A 99 13.64 0.50 -1.75
N LEU A 100 12.92 1.56 -1.40
CA LEU A 100 13.44 2.93 -1.50
C LEU A 100 14.67 3.15 -0.61
N SER A 101 14.67 2.58 0.60
CA SER A 101 15.86 2.61 1.48
C SER A 101 17.06 1.91 0.83
N ALA A 102 16.86 0.71 0.27
CA ALA A 102 17.95 -0.01 -0.40
C ALA A 102 18.48 0.72 -1.65
N GLU A 103 17.60 1.35 -2.42
CA GLU A 103 17.99 2.20 -3.56
C GLU A 103 18.75 3.45 -3.12
N ALA A 104 18.34 4.09 -2.02
CA ALA A 104 19.03 5.23 -1.45
C ALA A 104 20.45 4.85 -1.00
N ASP A 105 20.59 3.74 -0.26
CA ASP A 105 21.88 3.22 0.18
C ASP A 105 22.80 2.90 -1.02
N ALA A 106 22.25 2.30 -2.08
CA ALA A 106 23.00 2.00 -3.29
C ALA A 106 23.49 3.27 -4.00
N LYS A 107 22.64 4.30 -4.09
CA LYS A 107 22.99 5.60 -4.67
C LYS A 107 24.03 6.34 -3.83
N GLU A 108 23.94 6.29 -2.51
CA GLU A 108 24.91 6.90 -1.61
C GLU A 108 26.30 6.26 -1.74
N ARG A 109 26.36 4.93 -1.84
CA ARG A 109 27.61 4.21 -2.11
C ARG A 109 28.19 4.61 -3.46
N ALA A 110 27.39 4.60 -4.52
CA ALA A 110 27.84 5.00 -5.85
C ALA A 110 28.35 6.45 -5.90
N ALA A 111 27.69 7.37 -5.18
CA ALA A 111 28.14 8.75 -5.08
C ALA A 111 29.47 8.87 -4.32
N THR A 112 29.65 8.08 -3.26
CA THR A 112 30.90 8.03 -2.49
C THR A 112 32.05 7.49 -3.34
N ASP A 113 31.82 6.40 -4.08
CA ASP A 113 32.82 5.81 -4.97
C ASP A 113 33.21 6.78 -6.10
N ALA A 114 32.23 7.45 -6.70
CA ALA A 114 32.48 8.47 -7.73
C ALA A 114 33.30 9.65 -7.20
N ARG A 115 33.01 10.11 -5.97
CA ARG A 115 33.77 11.17 -5.30
C ARG A 115 35.22 10.76 -5.07
N ASN A 116 35.44 9.54 -4.58
CA ASN A 116 36.79 9.03 -4.34
C ASN A 116 37.58 8.90 -5.65
N ALA A 117 36.94 8.37 -6.70
CA ALA A 117 37.54 8.26 -8.03
C ALA A 117 37.90 9.63 -8.62
N ALA A 118 37.02 10.63 -8.48
CA ALA A 118 37.30 12.00 -8.92
C ALA A 118 38.51 12.60 -8.19
N PHE A 119 38.60 12.41 -6.88
CA PHE A 119 39.74 12.86 -6.08
C PHE A 119 41.05 12.18 -6.49
N GLU A 120 41.04 10.87 -6.74
CA GLU A 120 42.23 10.16 -7.25
C GLU A 120 42.65 10.67 -8.64
N LEU A 121 41.69 10.95 -9.52
CA LEU A 121 41.98 11.52 -10.85
C LEU A 121 42.58 12.92 -10.74
N GLU A 122 42.05 13.77 -9.87
CA GLU A 122 42.61 15.11 -9.59
C GLU A 122 44.06 15.02 -9.08
N GLN A 123 44.35 14.10 -8.16
CA GLN A 123 45.72 13.89 -7.67
C GLN A 123 46.67 13.41 -8.79
N ARG A 124 46.21 12.51 -9.66
CA ARG A 124 47.00 12.01 -10.79
C ARG A 124 47.25 13.11 -11.82
N LEU A 125 46.27 13.96 -12.10
CA LEU A 125 46.44 15.10 -13.00
C LEU A 125 47.46 16.08 -12.43
N ALA A 126 47.34 16.45 -11.15
CA ALA A 126 48.28 17.34 -10.48
C ALA A 126 49.72 16.79 -10.49
N SER A 127 49.90 15.48 -10.28
CA SER A 127 51.23 14.87 -10.32
C SER A 127 51.82 14.86 -11.74
N LEU A 128 51.03 14.52 -12.76
CA LEU A 128 51.45 14.58 -14.16
C LEU A 128 51.81 16.01 -14.60
N GLU A 129 51.01 17.01 -14.22
CA GLU A 129 51.32 18.41 -14.48
C GLU A 129 52.63 18.85 -13.83
N SER A 130 52.90 18.39 -12.60
CA SER A 130 54.15 18.69 -11.92
C SER A 130 55.37 18.06 -12.60
N GLN A 131 55.23 16.83 -13.13
CA GLN A 131 56.29 16.14 -13.87
C GLN A 131 56.56 16.82 -15.21
N ALA A 132 55.51 17.16 -15.97
CA ALA A 132 55.64 17.86 -17.24
C ALA A 132 56.36 19.22 -17.10
N ARG A 133 56.15 19.94 -15.99
CA ARG A 133 56.87 21.20 -15.70
C ARG A 133 58.35 20.99 -15.36
N GLN A 134 58.72 19.83 -14.81
CA GLN A 134 60.11 19.51 -14.50
C GLN A 134 60.90 19.06 -15.74
N GLU A 135 60.22 18.47 -16.72
CA GLU A 135 60.83 17.96 -17.96
C GLU A 135 60.86 18.98 -19.11
N ALA A 136 60.20 20.13 -18.96
CA ALA A 136 60.24 21.19 -19.97
C ALA A 136 61.67 21.80 -20.06
N PRO A 137 62.37 21.69 -21.20
CA PRO A 137 63.71 22.26 -21.36
C PRO A 137 63.66 23.79 -21.34
N LYS A 138 64.69 24.41 -20.74
CA LYS A 138 64.91 25.86 -20.78
C LYS A 138 65.19 26.38 -22.18
#